data_AF-A0A4S4MQH5-F1
#
_entry.id   AF-A0A4S4MQH5-F1
#
_cell.length_a   1.000
_cell.length_b   1.000
_cell.length_c   1.000
_cell.angle_alpha   90.00
_cell.angle_beta   90.00
_cell.angle_gamma   90.00
#
_symmetry.space_group_name_H-M   'P 1'
#
loop_
_entity.id
_entity.type
_entity.pdbx_description
1 polymer ?
#
loop_
_entity_poly.entity_id
_entity_poly.type
_entity_poly.pdbx_seq_one_letter_code
_entity_poly.pdbx_strand_id
1 'polypeptide(L)'
;MDAPLPPDVVKEIVTGFSHLVANKYYVLASTVMLVYDHMLTFERERVHVWNKRKSLPSYLFFIFRYLTPIVSLINLIALNDPNWVGPTCNHWIWLPVAVGPIVSAATGIILILRVYAIYQQSQWILYITVPIYLAELGVMGVRESHAVFV
;
A
#
# COMPACT_ATOMS: atom_id res chain seq x y z
N MET A 1 0.83 11.80 43.53
CA MET A 1 2.02 12.67 43.33
C MET A 1 2.89 11.94 42.35
N ASP A 2 2.64 12.15 41.07
CA ASP A 2 3.40 11.51 40.00
C ASP A 2 4.78 12.16 39.99
N ALA A 3 5.81 11.37 40.30
CA ALA A 3 7.19 11.84 40.20
C ALA A 3 7.42 12.35 38.76
N PRO A 4 8.09 13.50 38.56
CA PRO A 4 8.37 14.00 37.23
C PRO A 4 9.18 12.95 36.46
N LEU A 5 8.65 12.52 35.31
CA LEU A 5 9.28 11.53 34.45
C LEU A 5 10.68 12.01 34.03
N PRO A 6 11.66 11.10 33.91
CA PRO A 6 12.99 11.46 33.44
C PRO A 6 12.90 12.12 32.05
N PRO A 7 13.73 13.14 31.77
CA PRO A 7 13.63 13.96 30.57
C PRO A 7 13.82 13.17 29.27
N ASP A 8 14.45 11.99 29.35
CA ASP A 8 14.69 11.12 28.20
C ASP A 8 13.41 10.41 27.76
N VAL A 9 12.61 9.90 28.72
CA VAL A 9 11.32 9.26 28.46
C VAL A 9 10.31 10.25 27.91
N VAL A 10 10.33 11.50 28.41
CA VAL A 10 9.46 12.57 27.89
C VAL A 10 9.75 12.84 26.41
N LYS A 11 11.03 12.86 26.01
CA LYS A 11 11.41 13.05 24.60
C LYS A 11 10.91 11.90 23.72
N GLU A 12 11.05 10.65 24.17
CA GLU A 12 10.57 9.47 23.44
C GLU A 12 9.05 9.46 23.26
N ILE A 13 8.30 9.87 24.28
CA ILE A 13 6.84 9.97 24.20
C ILE A 13 6.43 11.07 23.21
N VAL A 14 7.09 12.22 23.26
CA VAL A 14 6.80 13.35 22.36
C VAL A 14 7.13 13.00 20.91
N THR A 15 8.27 12.34 20.65
CA THR A 15 8.61 11.88 19.29
C THR A 15 7.62 10.83 18.82
N GLY A 16 7.30 9.82 19.63
CA GLY A 16 6.30 8.79 19.32
C GLY A 16 4.94 9.40 18.98
N PHE A 17 4.46 10.36 19.78
CA PHE A 17 3.21 11.06 19.52
C PHE A 17 3.25 11.85 18.20
N SER A 18 4.35 12.53 17.91
CA SER A 18 4.52 13.27 16.65
C SER A 18 4.46 12.36 15.42
N HIS A 19 5.08 11.17 15.49
CA HIS A 19 5.00 10.17 14.43
C HIS A 19 3.59 9.63 14.23
N LEU A 20 2.86 9.37 15.32
CA LEU A 20 1.46 8.91 15.25
C LEU A 20 0.55 9.94 14.60
N VAL A 21 0.67 11.21 14.98
CA VAL A 21 -0.12 12.31 14.41
C VAL A 21 0.22 12.50 12.93
N ALA A 22 1.49 12.50 12.56
CA ALA A 22 1.92 12.58 11.17
C ALA A 22 1.35 11.43 10.33
N ASN A 23 1.37 10.20 10.86
CA ASN A 23 0.82 9.03 10.19
C ASN A 23 -0.70 9.16 9.96
N LYS A 24 -1.46 9.69 10.93
CA LYS A 24 -2.91 9.92 10.77
C LYS A 24 -3.22 10.84 9.59
N TYR A 25 -2.55 11.98 9.50
CA TYR A 25 -2.74 12.92 8.39
C TYR A 25 -2.27 12.33 7.06
N TYR A 26 -1.14 11.62 7.06
CA TYR A 26 -0.62 10.95 5.87
C TYR A 26 -1.60 9.91 5.31
N VAL A 27 -2.13 9.03 6.18
CA VAL A 27 -3.09 8.00 5.76
C VAL A 27 -4.37 8.65 5.25
N LEU A 28 -4.88 9.69 5.93
CA LEU A 28 -6.06 10.42 5.46
C LEU A 28 -5.85 11.02 4.07
N ALA A 29 -4.74 11.74 3.85
CA ALA A 29 -4.42 12.34 2.56
C ALA A 29 -4.26 11.27 1.46
N SER A 30 -3.58 10.16 1.78
CA SER A 30 -3.39 9.04 0.87
C SER A 30 -4.73 8.37 0.50
N THR A 31 -5.61 8.10 1.47
CA THR A 31 -6.93 7.52 1.22
C THR A 31 -7.78 8.41 0.33
N VAL A 32 -7.80 9.73 0.57
CA VAL A 32 -8.54 10.69 -0.28
C VAL A 32 -8.00 10.69 -1.70
N MET A 33 -6.68 10.76 -1.87
CA MET A 33 -6.05 10.74 -3.20
C MET A 33 -6.33 9.43 -3.94
N LEU A 34 -6.33 8.31 -3.23
CA LEU A 34 -6.59 6.98 -3.78
C LEU A 34 -8.06 6.82 -4.20
N VAL A 35 -9.01 7.32 -3.42
CA VAL A 35 -10.43 7.38 -3.80
C VAL A 35 -10.63 8.30 -5.01
N TYR A 36 -9.93 9.43 -5.06
CA TYR A 36 -9.99 10.35 -6.19
C TYR A 36 -9.50 9.70 -7.50
N ASP A 37 -8.37 8.98 -7.48
CA ASP A 37 -7.88 8.23 -8.64
C ASP A 37 -8.86 7.13 -9.08
N HIS A 38 -9.52 6.46 -8.13
CA HIS A 38 -10.59 5.50 -8.43
C HIS A 38 -11.76 6.14 -9.15
N MET A 39 -12.23 7.30 -8.70
CA MET A 39 -13.35 8.00 -9.36
C MET A 39 -13.01 8.38 -10.80
N LEU A 40 -11.79 8.88 -11.06
CA LEU A 40 -11.34 9.25 -12.41
C LEU A 40 -11.18 8.06 -13.35
N THR A 41 -10.80 6.91 -12.83
CA THR A 41 -10.57 5.70 -13.63
C THR A 41 -11.84 4.87 -13.81
N PHE A 42 -12.80 4.99 -12.90
CA PHE A 42 -14.08 4.29 -12.95
C PHE A 42 -14.89 4.62 -14.21
N GLU A 43 -14.86 5.87 -14.68
CA GLU A 43 -15.54 6.27 -15.91
C GLU A 43 -15.06 5.45 -17.12
N ARG A 44 -13.73 5.28 -17.23
CA ARG A 44 -13.10 4.49 -18.30
C ARG A 44 -13.35 3.00 -18.14
N GLU A 45 -13.34 2.49 -16.90
CA GLU A 45 -13.65 1.08 -16.58
C GLU A 45 -15.09 0.72 -16.94
N ARG A 46 -16.05 1.61 -16.68
CA ARG A 46 -17.47 1.38 -16.98
C ARG A 46 -17.73 1.23 -18.48
N VAL A 47 -16.97 1.92 -19.33
CA VAL A 47 -17.12 1.79 -20.79
C VAL A 47 -16.39 0.54 -21.31
N HIS A 48 -15.16 0.30 -20.89
CA HIS A 48 -14.29 -0.72 -21.51
C HIS A 48 -14.39 -2.09 -20.87
N VAL A 49 -14.65 -2.15 -19.57
CA VAL A 49 -14.58 -3.39 -18.79
C VAL A 49 -15.96 -3.98 -18.52
N TRP A 50 -16.99 -3.14 -18.36
CA TRP A 50 -18.37 -3.61 -18.21
C TRP A 50 -19.00 -4.09 -19.53
N ASN A 51 -18.52 -3.59 -20.68
CA ASN A 51 -19.07 -3.94 -21.99
C ASN A 51 -18.35 -5.11 -22.70
N LYS A 52 -17.28 -5.67 -22.12
CA LYS A 52 -16.52 -6.80 -22.68
C LYS A 52 -16.72 -8.09 -21.87
N ARG A 53 -16.50 -9.24 -22.51
CA ARG A 53 -16.55 -10.56 -21.86
C ARG A 53 -15.56 -10.61 -20.70
N LYS A 54 -16.07 -10.81 -19.49
CA LYS A 54 -15.27 -10.86 -18.26
C LYS A 54 -14.41 -12.12 -18.27
N SER A 55 -13.11 -11.95 -18.46
CA SER A 55 -12.10 -13.01 -18.37
C SER A 55 -11.57 -13.12 -16.94
N LEU A 56 -11.04 -14.28 -16.53
CA LEU A 56 -10.40 -14.50 -15.21
C LEU A 56 -9.36 -13.43 -14.84
N PRO A 57 -8.43 -13.04 -15.72
CA PRO A 57 -7.51 -11.92 -15.48
C PRO A 57 -8.19 -10.57 -15.21
N SER A 58 -9.39 -10.32 -15.75
CA SER A 58 -10.14 -9.09 -15.42
C SER A 58 -10.65 -9.13 -13.98
N TYR A 59 -11.12 -10.28 -13.50
CA TYR A 59 -11.55 -10.42 -12.09
C TYR A 59 -10.38 -10.27 -11.12
N LEU A 60 -9.23 -10.88 -11.43
CA LEU A 60 -8.04 -10.77 -10.60
C LEU A 60 -7.54 -9.31 -10.51
N PHE A 61 -7.61 -8.58 -11.62
CA PHE A 61 -7.34 -7.13 -11.65
C PHE A 61 -8.31 -6.34 -10.76
N PHE A 62 -9.61 -6.64 -10.82
CA PHE A 62 -10.61 -6.01 -9.95
C PHE A 62 -10.34 -6.28 -8.46
N ILE A 63 -9.97 -7.51 -8.11
CA ILE A 63 -9.70 -7.89 -6.71
C ILE A 63 -8.54 -7.05 -6.15
N PHE A 64 -7.40 -7.00 -6.83
CA PHE A 64 -6.25 -6.21 -6.35
C PHE A 64 -6.53 -4.71 -6.35
N ARG A 65 -7.26 -4.22 -7.36
CA ARG A 65 -7.58 -2.79 -7.48
C ARG A 65 -8.53 -2.32 -6.38
N TYR A 66 -9.57 -3.09 -6.06
CA TYR A 66 -10.57 -2.70 -5.06
C TYR A 66 -10.17 -3.10 -3.64
N LEU A 67 -9.29 -4.09 -3.45
CA LEU A 67 -8.73 -4.40 -2.13
C LEU A 67 -7.92 -3.22 -1.56
N THR A 68 -7.12 -2.54 -2.39
CA THR A 68 -6.25 -1.44 -1.95
C THR A 68 -7.01 -0.27 -1.27
N PRO A 69 -8.08 0.31 -1.86
CA PRO A 69 -8.86 1.35 -1.18
C PRO A 69 -9.59 0.82 0.05
N ILE A 70 -10.07 -0.42 0.04
CA ILE A 70 -10.76 -1.02 1.20
C ILE A 70 -9.79 -1.14 2.38
N VAL A 71 -8.59 -1.66 2.15
CA VAL A 71 -7.55 -1.78 3.19
C VAL A 71 -7.13 -0.40 3.69
N SER A 72 -6.99 0.59 2.80
CA SER A 72 -6.68 1.97 3.18
C SER A 72 -7.77 2.61 4.05
N LEU A 73 -9.05 2.42 3.70
CA LEU A 73 -10.21 2.87 4.48
C LEU A 73 -10.27 2.21 5.86
N ILE A 74 -10.04 0.90 5.94
CA ILE A 74 -10.00 0.18 7.22
C ILE A 74 -8.85 0.72 8.08
N ASN A 75 -7.67 0.96 7.50
CA ASN A 75 -6.53 1.54 8.23
C ASN A 75 -6.82 2.97 8.73
N LEU A 76 -7.56 3.77 7.97
CA LEU A 76 -8.00 5.09 8.41
C LEU A 76 -8.93 5.02 9.63
N ILE A 77 -9.89 4.07 9.62
CA ILE A 77 -10.77 3.84 10.77
C ILE A 77 -9.93 3.32 11.95
N ALA A 78 -8.92 2.47 11.68
CA ALA A 78 -8.01 1.91 12.68
C ALA A 78 -7.20 2.92 13.45
N LEU A 79 -6.74 3.95 12.74
CA LEU A 79 -5.97 5.00 13.36
C LEU A 79 -6.83 6.03 14.10
N ASN A 80 -8.14 6.06 13.86
CA ASN A 80 -9.05 7.05 14.46
C ASN A 80 -9.88 6.49 15.63
N ASP A 81 -10.10 5.18 15.72
CA ASP A 81 -10.87 4.58 16.81
C ASP A 81 -10.00 4.37 18.07
N PRO A 82 -10.35 4.98 19.22
CA PRO A 82 -9.63 4.78 20.49
C PRO A 82 -9.89 3.41 21.14
N ASN A 83 -10.92 2.67 20.71
CA ASN A 83 -11.28 1.37 21.30
C ASN A 83 -10.56 0.19 20.62
N TRP A 84 -9.70 0.45 19.66
CA TRP A 84 -9.00 -0.59 18.90
C TRP A 84 -7.77 -1.11 19.67
N VAL A 85 -8.02 -1.71 20.83
CA VAL A 85 -6.98 -2.24 21.73
C VAL A 85 -6.99 -3.78 21.76
N GLY A 86 -5.82 -4.39 21.95
CA GLY A 86 -5.66 -5.84 22.15
C GLY A 86 -5.27 -6.65 20.88
N PRO A 87 -5.56 -7.96 20.85
CA PRO A 87 -5.03 -8.88 19.82
C PRO A 87 -5.50 -8.57 18.40
N THR A 88 -6.67 -7.94 18.26
CA THR A 88 -7.23 -7.50 16.98
C THR A 88 -6.37 -6.42 16.32
N CYS A 89 -5.75 -5.53 17.10
CA CYS A 89 -4.83 -4.50 16.57
C CYS A 89 -3.54 -5.12 16.02
N ASN A 90 -2.98 -6.10 16.75
CA ASN A 90 -1.74 -6.78 16.34
C ASN A 90 -1.92 -7.68 15.11
N HIS A 91 -3.12 -8.23 14.89
CA HIS A 91 -3.39 -8.96 13.65
C HIS A 91 -3.65 -8.00 12.47
N TRP A 92 -4.27 -6.85 12.72
CA TRP A 92 -4.57 -5.86 11.68
C TRP A 92 -3.33 -5.20 11.09
N ILE A 93 -2.27 -4.99 11.87
CA ILE A 93 -1.05 -4.36 11.34
C ILE A 93 -0.35 -5.21 10.27
N TRP A 94 -0.53 -6.53 10.32
CA TRP A 94 0.05 -7.47 9.36
C TRP A 94 -0.65 -7.46 8.00
N LEU A 95 -1.93 -7.08 7.96
CA LEU A 95 -2.71 -7.10 6.73
C LEU A 95 -2.22 -6.06 5.68
N PRO A 96 -2.01 -4.78 6.00
CA PRO A 96 -1.44 -3.83 5.04
C PRO A 96 0.02 -4.16 4.70
N VAL A 97 0.77 -4.77 5.63
CA VAL A 97 2.15 -5.26 5.37
C VAL A 97 2.14 -6.35 4.31
N ALA A 98 1.25 -7.34 4.41
CA ALA A 98 1.18 -8.41 3.40
C ALA A 98 0.58 -7.95 2.06
N VAL A 99 -0.41 -7.04 2.07
CA VAL A 99 -1.10 -6.61 0.85
C VAL A 99 -0.26 -5.63 0.02
N GLY A 100 0.56 -4.78 0.66
CA GLY A 100 1.39 -3.78 -0.01
C GLY A 100 2.31 -4.33 -1.11
N PRO A 101 3.15 -5.34 -0.84
CA PRO A 101 4.04 -5.95 -1.82
C PRO A 101 3.30 -6.61 -2.97
N ILE A 102 2.16 -7.24 -2.69
CA ILE A 102 1.38 -7.94 -3.73
C ILE A 102 0.86 -6.93 -4.74
N VAL A 103 0.33 -5.80 -4.26
CA VAL A 103 -0.16 -4.70 -5.11
C VAL A 103 0.99 -4.02 -5.85
N SER A 104 2.11 -3.77 -5.16
CA SER A 104 3.33 -3.23 -5.77
C SER A 104 3.81 -4.14 -6.89
N ALA A 105 3.83 -5.45 -6.65
CA ALA A 105 4.31 -6.43 -7.61
C ALA A 105 3.41 -6.53 -8.84
N ALA A 106 2.09 -6.57 -8.63
CA ALA A 106 1.13 -6.55 -9.73
C ALA A 106 1.28 -5.27 -10.57
N THR A 107 1.48 -4.12 -9.94
CA THR A 107 1.64 -2.83 -10.62
C THR A 107 2.95 -2.77 -11.42
N GLY A 108 4.05 -3.27 -10.86
CA GLY A 108 5.34 -3.36 -11.54
C GLY A 108 5.29 -4.24 -12.78
N ILE A 109 4.63 -5.40 -12.72
CA ILE A 109 4.43 -6.28 -13.89
C ILE A 109 3.64 -5.56 -14.99
N ILE A 110 2.56 -4.86 -14.63
CA ILE A 110 1.75 -4.10 -15.60
C ILE A 110 2.58 -2.98 -16.23
N LEU A 111 3.40 -2.29 -15.44
CA LEU A 111 4.26 -1.22 -15.94
C LEU A 111 5.31 -1.76 -16.92
N ILE A 112 5.97 -2.88 -16.61
CA ILE A 112 6.93 -3.55 -17.51
C ILE A 112 6.26 -3.93 -18.82
N LEU A 113 5.07 -4.55 -18.79
CA LEU A 113 4.32 -4.91 -19.98
C LEU A 113 3.97 -3.69 -20.85
N ARG A 114 3.58 -2.58 -20.22
CA ARG A 114 3.26 -1.34 -20.93
C ARG A 114 4.51 -0.71 -21.56
N VAL A 115 5.61 -0.66 -20.83
CA VAL A 115 6.89 -0.14 -21.33
C VAL A 115 7.38 -0.98 -22.52
N TYR A 116 7.29 -2.30 -22.42
CA TYR A 116 7.63 -3.21 -23.51
C TYR A 116 6.79 -2.97 -24.77
N ALA A 117 5.50 -2.71 -24.62
CA ALA A 117 4.61 -2.39 -25.74
C ALA A 117 4.95 -1.04 -26.41
N ILE A 118 5.32 -0.02 -25.62
CA ILE A 118 5.68 1.31 -26.15
C ILE A 118 7.00 1.26 -26.93
N TYR A 119 7.98 0.50 -26.45
CA TYR A 119 9.28 0.33 -27.12
C TYR A 119 9.28 -0.72 -28.24
N GLN A 120 8.10 -0.95 -28.83
CA GLN A 120 7.93 -1.76 -30.03
C GLN A 120 8.54 -3.17 -29.88
N GLN A 121 8.39 -3.78 -28.69
CA GLN A 121 8.85 -5.13 -28.36
C GLN A 121 10.39 -5.35 -28.37
N SER A 122 11.18 -4.28 -28.30
CA SER A 122 12.64 -4.42 -28.21
C SER A 122 13.07 -5.02 -26.84
N GLN A 123 13.71 -6.19 -26.91
CA GLN A 123 14.08 -7.00 -25.73
C GLN A 123 15.08 -6.30 -24.80
N TRP A 124 15.82 -5.31 -25.31
CA TRP A 124 16.81 -4.56 -24.54
C TRP A 124 16.22 -3.84 -23.32
N ILE A 125 14.99 -3.30 -23.43
CA ILE A 125 14.33 -2.64 -22.31
C ILE A 125 13.99 -3.63 -21.20
N LEU A 126 13.64 -4.86 -21.55
CA LEU A 126 13.32 -5.89 -20.56
C LEU A 126 14.55 -6.24 -19.71
N TYR A 127 15.73 -6.32 -20.33
CA TYR A 127 17.00 -6.53 -19.62
C TYR A 127 17.36 -5.39 -18.65
N ILE A 128 16.86 -4.18 -18.86
CA ILE A 128 17.09 -3.04 -17.95
C ILE A 128 16.02 -2.96 -16.87
N THR A 129 14.75 -3.08 -17.23
CA THR A 129 13.64 -2.87 -16.30
C THR A 129 13.47 -4.03 -15.33
N VAL A 130 13.75 -5.28 -15.73
CA VAL A 130 13.65 -6.46 -14.84
C VAL A 130 14.62 -6.41 -13.66
N PRO A 131 15.94 -6.17 -13.81
CA PRO A 131 16.83 -6.13 -12.66
C PRO A 131 16.51 -4.98 -11.71
N ILE A 132 16.10 -3.82 -12.23
CA ILE A 132 15.66 -2.69 -11.41
C ILE A 132 14.44 -3.10 -10.56
N TYR A 133 13.47 -3.77 -11.17
CA TYR A 133 12.29 -4.23 -10.47
C TYR A 133 12.58 -5.37 -9.47
N LEU A 134 13.48 -6.29 -9.79
CA LEU A 134 13.95 -7.31 -8.85
C LEU A 134 14.68 -6.69 -7.65
N ALA A 135 15.45 -5.62 -7.87
CA ALA A 135 16.08 -4.87 -6.79
C ALA A 135 15.04 -4.21 -5.88
N GLU A 136 13.97 -3.63 -6.44
CA GLU A 136 12.86 -3.08 -5.63
C GLU A 136 12.19 -4.16 -4.77
N LEU A 137 11.87 -5.32 -5.34
CA LEU A 137 11.27 -6.44 -4.59
C LEU A 137 12.21 -6.95 -3.50
N GLY A 138 13.52 -7.03 -3.78
CA GLY A 138 14.53 -7.40 -2.80
C GLY A 138 14.56 -6.44 -1.60
N VAL A 139 14.52 -5.13 -1.86
CA VAL A 139 14.47 -4.11 -0.81
C VAL A 139 13.17 -4.19 0.00
N MET A 140 12.03 -4.43 -0.65
CA MET A 140 10.76 -4.61 0.05
C MET A 140 10.79 -5.82 0.98
N GLY A 141 11.27 -6.97 0.50
CA GLY A 141 11.35 -8.19 1.32
C GLY A 141 12.31 -8.09 2.51
N VAL A 142 13.43 -7.37 2.38
CA VAL A 142 14.36 -7.11 3.48
C VAL A 142 13.71 -6.24 4.55
N ARG A 143 13.01 -5.17 4.16
CA ARG A 143 12.30 -4.28 5.10
C ARG A 143 11.23 -5.01 5.90
N GLU A 144 10.51 -5.92 5.26
CA GLU A 144 9.49 -6.73 5.94
C GLU A 144 10.12 -7.69 6.93
N SER A 145 11.20 -8.37 6.53
CA SER A 145 11.94 -9.24 7.44
C SER A 145 12.35 -8.47 8.71
N HIS A 146 12.91 -7.25 8.56
CA HIS A 146 13.24 -6.41 9.71
C HIS A 146 12.02 -5.97 10.54
N ALA A 147 10.87 -5.69 9.92
CA ALA A 147 9.65 -5.31 10.64
C ALA A 147 8.98 -6.48 11.38
N VAL A 148 9.25 -7.72 10.98
CA VAL A 148 8.71 -8.93 11.61
C VAL A 148 9.55 -9.38 12.81
N PHE A 149 10.86 -9.08 12.81
CA PHE A 149 11.79 -9.49 13.86
C PHE A 149 12.00 -8.44 14.98
N VAL A 150 11.40 -7.25 14.88
CA VAL A 150 11.43 -6.18 15.90
C VAL A 150 10.09 -6.15 16.62
#